data_AF-A0A2V2PJB7-F1
#
_entry.id   AF-A0A2V2PJB7-F1
#
_cell.length_a   1.000
_cell.length_b   1.000
_cell.length_c   1.000
_cell.angle_alpha   90.00
_cell.angle_beta   90.00
_cell.angle_gamma   90.00
#
_symmetry.space_group_name_H-M   'P 1'
#
loop_
_entity.id
_entity.type
_entity.pdbx_description
1 polymer ?
#
loop_
_entity_poly.entity_id
_entity_poly.type
_entity_poly.pdbx_seq_one_letter_code
_entity_poly.pdbx_strand_id
1 'polypeptide(L)'
;GSGRDWAPDGPTLPGLARQVTGLPVIANGALHEDAAARRVLDEGHADVLAVGTGALANPDLPHKVAAGVPPVPFDPRVLEPLATLDNARTHATA
;
A
#
# COMPACT_ATOMS: atom_id res chain seq x y z
N GLY A 1 4.77 -9.72 6.91
CA GLY A 1 5.82 -9.87 5.89
C GLY A 1 6.41 -8.52 5.60
N SER A 2 7.70 -8.43 5.29
CA SER A 2 8.37 -7.15 4.94
C SER A 2 7.80 -6.49 3.68
N GLY A 3 6.93 -7.19 2.94
CA GLY A 3 6.33 -6.73 1.69
C GLY A 3 7.33 -6.53 0.55
N ARG A 4 8.57 -6.98 0.74
CA ARG A 4 9.56 -7.17 -0.31
C ARG A 4 9.66 -8.66 -0.60
N ASP A 5 8.70 -9.16 -1.37
CA ASP A 5 8.70 -10.55 -1.84
C ASP A 5 9.40 -10.69 -3.20
N TRP A 6 10.28 -9.74 -3.56
CA TRP A 6 11.07 -9.74 -4.79
C TRP A 6 12.52 -9.31 -4.55
N ALA A 7 13.43 -9.84 -5.36
CA ALA A 7 14.84 -9.45 -5.33
C ALA A 7 14.99 -7.98 -5.74
N PRO A 8 15.98 -7.23 -5.20
CA PRO A 8 16.16 -5.80 -5.50
C PRO A 8 16.16 -5.49 -7.01
N ASP A 9 16.79 -6.37 -7.78
CA ASP A 9 16.98 -6.28 -9.23
C ASP A 9 16.13 -7.29 -10.03
N GLY A 10 15.27 -8.05 -9.36
CA GLY A 10 14.38 -9.04 -9.97
C GLY A 10 13.01 -8.45 -10.37
N PRO A 11 12.24 -9.14 -11.23
CA PRO A 11 10.89 -8.71 -11.54
C PRO A 11 10.03 -8.73 -10.28
N THR A 12 9.21 -7.70 -10.11
CA THR A 12 8.21 -7.69 -9.03
C THR A 12 7.15 -8.76 -9.30
N LEU A 13 6.47 -9.28 -8.27
CA LEU A 13 5.37 -10.23 -8.47
C LEU A 13 4.26 -9.67 -9.40
N PRO A 14 3.84 -8.39 -9.28
CA PRO A 14 2.96 -7.75 -10.25
C PRO A 14 3.53 -7.73 -11.67
N GLY A 15 4.82 -7.40 -11.82
CA GLY A 15 5.50 -7.39 -13.12
C GLY A 15 5.50 -8.78 -13.78
N LEU A 16 5.77 -9.83 -13.00
CA LEU A 16 5.69 -11.21 -13.48
C LEU A 16 4.25 -11.59 -13.85
N ALA A 17 3.26 -11.23 -13.04
CA ALA A 17 1.86 -11.48 -13.34
C ALA A 17 1.45 -10.83 -14.66
N ARG A 18 1.87 -9.59 -14.90
CA ARG A 18 1.65 -8.88 -16.16
C ARG A 18 2.30 -9.60 -17.33
N GLN A 19 3.58 -9.99 -17.19
CA GLN A 19 4.32 -10.67 -18.26
C GLN A 19 3.68 -12.02 -18.65
N VAL A 20 3.24 -12.80 -17.66
CA VAL A 20 2.69 -14.15 -17.90
C VAL A 20 1.27 -14.10 -18.44
N THR A 21 0.46 -13.16 -17.97
CA THR A 21 -0.99 -13.13 -18.29
C THR A 21 -1.36 -12.16 -19.40
N GLY A 22 -0.61 -11.06 -19.57
CA GLY A 22 -0.97 -9.94 -20.43
C GLY A 22 -2.21 -9.16 -19.96
N LEU A 23 -2.71 -9.42 -18.76
CA LEU A 23 -3.91 -8.79 -18.22
C LEU A 23 -3.58 -7.58 -17.34
N PRO A 24 -4.55 -6.68 -17.09
CA PRO A 24 -4.39 -5.62 -16.11
C PRO A 24 -4.07 -6.18 -14.71
N VAL A 25 -3.17 -5.52 -13.99
CA VAL A 25 -2.67 -5.96 -12.68
C VAL A 25 -2.98 -4.92 -11.62
N ILE A 26 -3.59 -5.37 -10.52
CA ILE A 26 -3.72 -4.62 -9.27
C ILE A 26 -2.65 -5.13 -8.29
N ALA A 27 -1.67 -4.29 -7.97
CA ALA A 27 -0.61 -4.64 -7.01
C ALA A 27 -1.02 -4.32 -5.57
N ASN A 28 -0.62 -5.16 -4.62
CA ASN A 28 -0.75 -4.90 -3.18
C ASN A 28 0.54 -5.32 -2.45
N GLY A 29 0.65 -4.97 -1.16
CA GLY A 29 1.74 -5.41 -0.28
C GLY A 29 2.86 -4.36 -0.09
N ALA A 30 2.94 -3.78 1.12
CA ALA A 30 3.90 -2.72 1.50
C ALA A 30 3.99 -1.48 0.57
N LEU A 31 3.00 -1.27 -0.30
CA LEU A 31 2.93 -0.11 -1.21
C LEU A 31 2.48 1.20 -0.54
N HIS A 32 2.58 1.29 0.78
CA HIS A 32 2.39 2.53 1.52
C HIS A 32 3.70 3.33 1.61
N GLU A 33 4.84 2.76 1.18
CA GLU A 33 6.09 3.47 0.96
C GLU A 33 6.12 4.08 -0.45
N ASP A 34 6.23 5.40 -0.52
CA ASP A 34 6.21 6.19 -1.76
C ASP A 34 7.15 5.65 -2.85
N ALA A 35 8.38 5.26 -2.47
CA ALA A 35 9.38 4.80 -3.43
C ALA A 35 8.99 3.46 -4.08
N ALA A 36 8.47 2.52 -3.30
CA ALA A 36 8.03 1.22 -3.81
C ALA A 36 6.78 1.37 -4.69
N ALA A 37 5.82 2.19 -4.24
CA ALA A 37 4.59 2.49 -4.98
C ALA A 37 4.90 3.14 -6.35
N ARG A 38 5.76 4.16 -6.36
CA ARG A 38 6.19 4.83 -7.59
C ARG A 38 6.89 3.87 -8.54
N ARG A 39 7.86 3.07 -8.04
CA ARG A 39 8.56 2.09 -8.86
C ARG A 39 7.59 1.13 -9.57
N VAL A 40 6.62 0.58 -8.85
CA VAL A 40 5.65 -0.38 -9.42
C VAL A 40 4.81 0.26 -10.54
N LEU A 41 4.43 1.53 -10.40
CA LEU A 41 3.64 2.24 -11.42
C LEU A 41 4.51 2.73 -12.58
N ASP A 42 5.62 3.40 -12.28
CA ASP A 42 6.50 4.04 -13.26
C ASP A 42 7.20 3.01 -14.17
N GLU A 43 7.54 1.83 -13.63
CA GLU A 43 8.11 0.71 -14.41
C GLU A 43 7.01 -0.15 -15.08
N GLY A 44 5.73 0.20 -14.93
CA GLY A 44 4.60 -0.49 -15.57
C GLY A 44 4.31 -1.88 -15.02
N HIS A 45 4.75 -2.19 -13.81
CA HIS A 45 4.52 -3.49 -13.18
C HIS A 45 3.06 -3.70 -12.75
N ALA A 46 2.30 -2.62 -12.57
CA ALA A 46 0.87 -2.67 -12.29
C ALA A 46 0.15 -1.47 -12.91
N ASP A 47 -1.17 -1.58 -13.03
CA ASP A 47 -2.02 -0.49 -13.52
C ASP A 47 -2.69 0.25 -12.35
N VAL A 48 -2.89 -0.42 -11.22
CA VAL A 48 -3.47 0.15 -10.00
C VAL A 48 -2.78 -0.41 -8.76
N LEU A 49 -2.68 0.40 -7.70
CA LEU A 49 -2.20 -0.04 -6.38
C LEU A 49 -3.38 -0.16 -5.40
N ALA A 50 -3.45 -1.27 -4.67
CA ALA A 50 -4.32 -1.46 -3.53
C ALA A 50 -3.54 -1.24 -2.22
N VAL A 51 -3.96 -0.25 -1.44
CA VAL A 51 -3.30 0.13 -0.17
C VAL A 51 -4.22 -0.19 1.01
N GLY A 52 -3.74 -1.06 1.91
CA GLY A 52 -4.48 -1.48 3.11
C GLY A 52 -4.09 -0.68 4.36
N THR A 53 -3.03 -1.12 5.05
CA THR A 53 -2.58 -0.53 6.34
C THR A 53 -2.36 0.98 6.27
N GLY A 54 -1.74 1.48 5.20
CA GLY A 54 -1.54 2.92 4.98
C GLY A 54 -2.85 3.70 4.89
N ALA A 55 -3.89 3.13 4.27
CA ALA A 55 -5.21 3.76 4.15
C ALA A 55 -6.01 3.69 5.47
N LEU A 56 -5.84 2.61 6.25
CA LEU A 56 -6.44 2.52 7.59
C LEU A 56 -5.87 3.58 8.55
N ALA A 57 -4.55 3.81 8.49
CA ALA A 57 -3.88 4.83 9.29
C ALA A 57 -4.13 6.26 8.78
N ASN A 58 -4.41 6.41 7.48
CA ASN A 58 -4.57 7.69 6.81
C ASN A 58 -5.82 7.64 5.92
N PRO A 59 -7.02 7.92 6.46
CA PRO A 59 -8.24 7.96 5.67
C PRO A 59 -8.19 8.99 4.52
N ASP A 60 -7.33 10.00 4.65
CA ASP A 60 -7.03 11.05 3.67
C ASP A 60 -5.76 10.78 2.84
N LEU A 61 -5.27 9.53 2.81
CA LEU A 61 -4.05 9.14 2.09
C LEU A 61 -3.95 9.71 0.67
N PRO A 62 -5.02 9.70 -0.18
CA PRO A 62 -4.92 10.28 -1.52
C PRO A 62 -4.55 11.77 -1.52
N HIS A 63 -5.08 12.55 -0.58
CA HIS A 63 -4.75 13.97 -0.45
C HIS A 63 -3.33 14.17 0.06
N LYS A 64 -2.88 13.36 1.04
CA LYS A 64 -1.50 13.42 1.54
C LYS A 64 -0.48 13.12 0.44
N VAL A 65 -0.71 12.07 -0.34
CA VAL A 65 0.13 11.71 -1.49
C VAL A 65 0.15 12.84 -2.52
N ALA A 66 -1.01 13.41 -2.88
CA ALA A 66 -1.09 14.53 -3.81
C ALA A 66 -0.37 15.79 -3.32
N ALA A 67 -0.37 16.04 -2.01
CA ALA A 67 0.30 17.16 -1.37
C ALA A 67 1.77 16.90 -1.00
N GLY A 68 2.30 15.70 -1.23
CA GLY A 68 3.65 15.31 -0.81
C GLY A 68 3.84 15.26 0.72
N VAL A 69 2.75 15.09 1.47
CA VAL A 69 2.77 15.01 2.93
C VAL A 69 3.02 13.55 3.35
N PRO A 70 4.03 13.27 4.20
CA PRO A 70 4.28 11.91 4.68
C PRO A 70 3.06 11.31 5.42
N PRO A 71 2.65 10.07 5.11
CA PRO A 71 1.58 9.39 5.84
C PRO A 71 2.04 9.00 7.26
N VAL A 72 1.08 8.91 8.18
CA VAL A 72 1.30 8.41 9.54
C VAL A 72 1.46 6.88 9.49
N PRO A 73 2.36 6.28 10.28
CA PRO A 73 2.51 4.83 10.37
C PRO A 73 1.24 4.13 10.86
N PHE A 74 1.05 2.88 10.45
CA PHE A 74 -0.07 2.06 10.90
C PHE A 74 0.14 1.56 12.34
N ASP A 75 -0.82 1.88 13.21
CA ASP A 75 -0.94 1.31 14.56
C ASP A 75 -1.95 0.15 14.55
N PRO A 76 -1.54 -1.11 14.81
CA PRO A 76 -2.44 -2.26 14.82
C PRO A 76 -3.63 -2.14 15.79
N ARG A 77 -3.54 -1.30 16.83
CA ARG A 77 -4.62 -1.09 17.80
C ARG A 77 -5.91 -0.59 17.17
N VAL A 78 -5.86 0.02 15.98
CA VAL A 78 -7.06 0.40 15.21
C VAL A 78 -7.96 -0.80 14.89
N LEU A 79 -7.45 -2.03 14.98
CA LEU A 79 -8.18 -3.27 14.73
C LEU A 79 -8.57 -4.03 16.01
N GLU A 80 -8.21 -3.54 17.19
CA GLU A 80 -8.42 -4.24 18.46
C GLU A 80 -9.62 -3.69 19.25
N PRO A 81 -10.35 -4.53 20.00
CA PRO A 81 -10.31 -6.00 20.02
C PRO A 81 -10.96 -6.63 18.77
N LEU A 82 -11.63 -5.82 17.94
CA LEU A 82 -12.26 -6.20 16.70
C LEU A 82 -12.14 -5.06 15.69
N ALA A 83 -12.01 -5.36 14.39
CA ALA A 83 -11.96 -4.36 13.34
C ALA A 83 -13.33 -3.66 13.18
N THR A 84 -13.53 -2.57 13.93
CA THR A 84 -14.77 -1.76 13.91
C THR A 84 -14.44 -0.31 13.61
N LEU A 85 -15.44 0.43 13.10
CA LEU A 85 -15.29 1.87 12.88
C LEU A 85 -15.06 2.63 14.19
N ASP A 86 -15.58 2.15 15.31
CA ASP A 86 -15.42 2.81 16.60
C ASP A 86 -14.00 2.63 17.15
N ASN A 87 -13.40 1.44 17.02
CA ASN A 87 -12.00 1.22 17.36
C ASN A 87 -11.08 2.04 16.44
N ALA A 88 -11.39 2.08 15.13
CA ALA A 88 -10.66 2.93 14.19
C ALA A 88 -10.71 4.41 14.59
N ARG A 89 -11.85 4.94 15.03
CA ARG A 89 -11.97 6.33 15.50
C ARG A 89 -11.25 6.57 16.83
N THR A 90 -11.25 5.58 17.72
CA THR A 90 -10.61 5.67 19.04
C THR A 90 -9.08 5.71 18.92
N HIS A 91 -8.53 5.03 17.91
CA HIS A 91 -7.10 4.85 17.73
C HIS A 91 -6.52 5.59 16.51
N ALA A 92 -7.36 6.13 15.62
CA ALA A 92 -6.92 7.11 14.63
C ALA A 92 -6.56 8.38 15.40
N THR A 93 -5.31 8.82 15.30
CA THR A 93 -4.73 9.98 16.01
C THR A 93 -4.30 9.74 17.47
N ALA A 94 -3.44 8.73 17.68
CA ALA A 94 -2.44 8.78 18.74
C ALA A 94 -1.05 9.04 18.13
#